data_AF-A0A0L0MKX1-F1
#
_entry.id   AF-A0A0L0MKX1-F1
#
_cell.length_a   1.000
_cell.length_b   1.000
_cell.length_c   1.000
_cell.angle_alpha   90.00
_cell.angle_beta   90.00
_cell.angle_gamma   90.00
#
_symmetry.space_group_name_H-M   'P 1'
#
loop_
_entity.id
_entity.type
_entity.pdbx_description
1 polymer ?
#
loop_
_entity_poly.entity_id
_entity_poly.type
_entity_poly.pdbx_seq_one_letter_code
_entity_poly.pdbx_strand_id
1 'polypeptide(L)' 'MPGIFIFILALCLGAVIGGFCTFHWFKKYLEKNPPITESQIKTMFKQMGRTPGEKQIKQIMSNLKGKK' A
#
# COMPACT_ATOMS: atom_id res chain seq x y z
N MET A 1 -3.33 28.99 32.39
CA MET A 1 -2.23 28.95 31.40
C MET A 1 -2.80 28.61 30.03
N PRO A 2 -3.06 29.60 29.15
CA PRO A 2 -3.79 29.39 27.88
C PRO A 2 -2.99 28.65 26.79
N GLY A 3 -1.66 28.50 26.94
CA GLY A 3 -0.81 27.86 25.91
C GLY A 3 -1.04 26.35 25.71
N ILE A 4 -1.57 25.66 26.72
CA ILE A 4 -1.80 24.20 26.68
C ILE A 4 -2.87 23.82 25.65
N PHE A 5 -3.91 24.65 25.51
CA PHE A 5 -4.99 24.39 24.54
C PHE A 5 -4.51 24.47 23.10
N ILE A 6 -3.64 25.46 22.80
CA ILE A 6 -3.04 25.64 21.48
C ILE A 6 -2.11 24.46 21.18
N PHE A 7 -1.35 23.99 22.17
CA PHE A 7 -0.45 22.86 22.01
C PHE A 7 -1.21 21.56 21.68
N ILE A 8 -2.31 21.29 22.39
CA ILE A 8 -3.17 20.13 22.14
C ILE A 8 -3.81 20.22 20.75
N LEU A 9 -4.28 21.40 20.36
CA LEU A 9 -4.88 21.61 19.04
C LEU A 9 -3.87 21.43 17.91
N ALA A 10 -2.65 21.93 18.07
CA ALA A 10 -1.56 21.75 17.11
C ALA A 10 -1.15 20.28 16.97
N LEU A 11 -1.12 19.53 18.08
CA LEU A 11 -0.81 18.10 18.07
C LEU A 11 -1.89 17.29 17.36
N CYS A 12 -3.18 17.58 17.64
CA CYS A 12 -4.29 16.96 16.94
C CYS A 12 -4.27 17.26 15.43
N LEU A 13 -4.09 18.53 15.05
CA LEU A 13 -4.00 18.93 13.64
C LEU A 13 -2.81 18.26 12.94
N GLY A 14 -1.64 18.23 13.57
CA GLY A 14 -0.45 17.57 13.05
C GLY A 14 -0.65 16.05 12.85
N ALA A 15 -1.31 15.38 13.80
CA ALA A 15 -1.60 13.95 13.69
C ALA A 15 -2.58 13.64 12.55
N VAL A 16 -3.63 14.45 12.39
CA VAL A 16 -4.63 14.27 11.33
C VAL A 16 -4.02 14.52 9.95
N ILE A 17 -3.30 15.63 9.80
CA ILE A 17 -2.65 15.99 8.53
C ILE A 17 -1.53 15.00 8.20
N GLY A 18 -0.70 14.65 9.17
CA GLY A 18 0.40 13.69 9.00
C GLY A 18 -0.09 12.30 8.63
N GLY A 19 -1.15 11.81 9.28
CA GLY A 19 -1.80 10.55 8.94
C GLY A 19 -2.31 10.56 7.51
N PHE A 20 -3.14 11.55 7.15
CA PHE A 20 -3.75 11.62 5.83
C PHE A 20 -2.72 11.78 4.70
N CYS A 21 -1.72 12.64 4.90
CA CYS A 21 -0.66 12.88 3.91
C CYS A 21 0.18 11.60 3.69
N THR A 22 0.50 10.87 4.76
CA THR A 22 1.24 9.61 4.68
C THR A 22 0.48 8.56 3.87
N PHE A 23 -0.82 8.38 4.12
CA PHE A 23 -1.63 7.43 3.34
C PHE A 23 -1.70 7.82 1.86
N HIS A 24 -1.87 9.11 1.56
CA HIS A 24 -1.95 9.58 0.18
C HIS A 24 -0.63 9.38 -0.58
N TRP A 25 0.50 9.70 0.06
CA TRP A 25 1.81 9.50 -0.53
C TRP A 25 2.13 8.01 -0.70
N PHE A 26 1.81 7.19 0.31
CA PHE A 26 2.03 5.76 0.28
C PHE A 26 1.25 5.08 -0.85
N LYS A 27 -0.02 5.47 -1.08
CA LYS A 27 -0.80 4.98 -2.24
C LYS A 27 -0.10 5.30 -3.56
N LYS A 28 0.35 6.55 -3.75
CA LYS A 28 1.12 6.95 -4.95
C LYS A 28 2.45 6.21 -5.08
N TYR A 29 3.10 5.88 -3.98
CA TYR A 29 4.34 5.13 -3.98
C TYR A 29 4.13 3.70 -4.47
N LEU A 30 3.10 3.01 -3.96
CA LEU A 30 2.74 1.64 -4.37
C LEU A 30 2.26 1.56 -5.82
N GLU A 31 1.61 2.60 -6.33
CA GLU A 31 1.24 2.69 -7.75
C GLU A 31 2.47 2.74 -8.67
N LYS A 32 3.53 3.44 -8.23
CA LYS A 32 4.81 3.54 -8.96
C LYS A 32 5.69 2.29 -8.79
N ASN A 33 5.67 1.69 -7.60
CA ASN A 33 6.46 0.51 -7.24
C ASN A 33 5.51 -0.58 -6.71
N PRO A 34 4.94 -1.41 -7.60
CA PRO A 34 3.96 -2.42 -7.20
C PRO A 34 4.59 -3.40 -6.19
N PRO A 35 3.88 -3.77 -5.11
CA PRO A 35 4.44 -4.59 -4.04
C PRO A 35 4.73 -6.04 -4.46
N ILE A 36 4.13 -6.51 -5.56
CA ILE A 36 4.25 -7.89 -6.05
C ILE A 36 4.47 -7.91 -7.56
N THR A 37 5.49 -8.65 -8.00
CA THR A 37 5.86 -8.93 -9.40
C THR A 37 5.44 -10.34 -9.83
N GLU A 38 5.43 -10.62 -11.14
CA GLU A 38 5.13 -11.96 -11.67
C GLU A 38 6.05 -13.05 -11.12
N SER A 39 7.34 -12.73 -10.97
CA SER A 39 8.35 -13.64 -10.43
C SER A 39 8.07 -13.99 -8.96
N GLN A 40 7.63 -13.01 -8.16
CA GLN A 40 7.22 -13.24 -6.77
C GLN A 40 5.96 -14.11 -6.70
N ILE A 41 4.95 -13.86 -7.55
CA ILE A 41 3.77 -14.74 -7.65
C ILE A 41 4.20 -16.15 -8.03
N LYS A 42 5.07 -16.29 -9.03
CA LYS A 42 5.60 -17.59 -9.48
C LYS A 42 6.30 -18.34 -8.35
N THR A 43 7.11 -17.63 -7.57
CA THR A 43 7.80 -18.18 -6.39
C THR A 43 6.82 -18.58 -5.29
N MET A 44 5.82 -17.75 -5.00
CA MET A 44 4.78 -18.03 -4.01
C MET A 44 3.99 -19.30 -4.37
N PHE A 45 3.60 -19.45 -5.63
CA PHE A 45 2.91 -20.67 -6.09
C PHE A 45 3.81 -21.90 -6.06
N LYS A 46 5.08 -21.76 -6.45
CA LYS A 46 6.08 -22.84 -6.33
C LYS A 46 6.24 -23.29 -4.88
N GLN A 47 6.25 -22.37 -3.91
CA GLN A 47 6.29 -22.69 -2.48
C GLN A 47 5.05 -23.48 -2.02
N MET A 48 3.90 -23.23 -2.64
CA MET A 48 2.65 -23.97 -2.39
C MET A 48 2.56 -25.30 -3.17
N GLY A 49 3.62 -25.74 -3.84
CA GLY A 49 3.63 -26.97 -4.63
C GLY A 49 2.77 -26.91 -5.89
N ARG A 50 2.36 -25.70 -6.33
CA ARG A 50 1.56 -25.50 -7.54
C ARG A 50 2.37 -24.78 -8.61
N THR A 51 2.32 -25.29 -9.83
CA THR A 51 2.84 -24.57 -11.01
C THR A 51 1.76 -23.60 -11.50
N PRO A 52 1.95 -22.28 -11.37
CA PRO A 52 0.95 -21.32 -11.83
C PRO A 52 0.98 -21.23 -13.37
N GLY A 53 -0.19 -21.16 -13.99
CA GLY A 53 -0.28 -20.85 -15.43
C GLY A 53 -0.03 -19.35 -15.69
N GLU A 54 0.68 -19.01 -16.77
CA GLU A 54 1.01 -17.63 -17.15
C GLU A 54 -0.24 -16.71 -17.23
N LYS A 55 -1.36 -17.23 -17.72
CA LYS A 55 -2.66 -16.51 -17.74
C LYS A 55 -3.18 -16.20 -16.35
N GLN A 56 -3.03 -17.13 -15.41
CA GLN A 56 -3.46 -16.97 -14.02
C GLN A 56 -2.57 -15.95 -13.28
N ILE A 57 -1.26 -15.95 -13.54
CA ILE A 57 -0.33 -14.95 -13.00
C ILE A 57 -0.73 -13.55 -13.45
N LYS A 58 -1.00 -13.38 -14.76
CA LYS A 58 -1.42 -12.10 -15.34
C LYS A 58 -2.78 -11.63 -14.79
N GLN A 59 -3.72 -12.55 -14.61
CA GLN A 59 -5.01 -12.26 -13.97
C GLN A 59 -4.81 -11.79 -12.52
N ILE A 60 -3.98 -12.48 -11.73
CA ILE A 60 -3.69 -12.10 -10.34
C ILE A 60 -2.99 -10.74 -10.30
N MET A 61 -1.97 -10.51 -11.13
CA MET A 61 -1.28 -9.22 -11.18
C MET A 61 -2.23 -8.07 -11.57
N SER A 62 -3.16 -8.32 -12.49
CA SER A 62 -4.20 -7.34 -12.86
C SER A 62 -5.19 -7.07 -11.72
N ASN A 63 -5.49 -8.07 -10.89
CA ASN A 63 -6.33 -7.90 -9.69
C ASN A 63 -5.57 -7.18 -8.56
N LEU A 64 -4.25 -7.38 -8.45
CA LEU A 64 -3.38 -6.69 -7.48
C LEU A 64 -3.11 -5.24 -7.86
N LYS A 65 -2.97 -4.94 -9.16
CA LYS A 65 -3.04 -3.56 -9.70
C LYS A 65 -4.47 -2.99 -9.63
N GLY A 66 -5.40 -3.73 -9.05
CA GLY A 66 -6.83 -3.53 -9.16
C GLY A 66 -7.31 -2.24 -8.52
N LYS A 67 -7.92 -1.43 -9.40
CA LYS A 67 -8.96 -0.42 -9.18
C LYS A 67 -8.64 0.70 -8.18
N LYS A 68 -8.59 1.91 -8.72
CA LYS A 68 -8.68 3.19 -7.99
C LYS A 68 -9.64 3.13 -6.81
#